data_AF-A0A1F8NG67-F1
#
_entry.id   AF-A0A1F8NG67-F1
#
_cell.length_a   1.000
_cell.length_b   1.000
_cell.length_c   1.000
_cell.angle_alpha   90.00
_cell.angle_beta   90.00
_cell.angle_gamma   90.00
#
_symmetry.space_group_name_H-M   'P 1'
#
loop_
_entity.id
_entity.type
_entity.pdbx_description
1 polymer ?
#
loop_
_entity_poly.entity_id
_entity_poly.type
_entity_poly.pdbx_seq_one_letter_code
_entity_poly.pdbx_strand_id
1 'polypeptide(L)'
;MTEKPNEAIPEGNMGELVLFRCQDCKKELVYLCEDLEAPCFLQHCTYEAIEAWCPHCQVGYTFSLSNGEHPSNWTCPDCRTNYPLPVDLYSNPMPVLDPAFIEKYRNNFKQKENE
;
A
#
# COMPACT_ATOMS: atom_id res chain seq x y z
N MET A 1 8.13 19.02 34.54
CA MET A 1 8.47 19.46 33.18
C MET A 1 8.28 18.25 32.30
N THR A 2 7.22 18.24 31.49
CA THR A 2 6.76 17.06 30.77
C THR A 2 7.49 16.96 29.45
N GLU A 3 8.28 15.90 29.28
CA GLU A 3 9.01 15.60 28.05
C GLU A 3 8.00 15.38 26.92
N LYS A 4 8.14 16.15 25.83
CA LYS A 4 7.42 15.88 24.58
C LYS A 4 8.06 14.62 23.97
N PRO A 5 7.29 13.59 23.58
CA PRO A 5 7.86 12.49 22.83
C PRO A 5 8.35 13.06 21.49
N ASN A 6 9.65 12.98 21.26
CA ASN A 6 10.22 13.10 19.93
C ASN A 6 9.68 11.92 19.12
N GLU A 7 8.57 12.14 18.42
CA GLU A 7 8.18 11.29 17.29
C GLU A 7 9.22 11.55 16.19
N ALA A 8 10.33 10.82 16.29
CA ALA A 8 11.30 10.74 15.21
C ALA A 8 10.56 10.21 13.99
N ILE A 9 10.42 11.07 12.98
CA ILE A 9 10.03 10.61 11.65
C ILE A 9 11.23 9.79 11.19
N PRO A 10 11.07 8.48 10.92
CA PRO A 10 12.19 7.68 10.46
C PRO A 10 12.70 8.28 9.15
N GLU A 11 13.98 8.64 9.11
CA GLU A 11 14.72 8.98 7.90
C GLU A 11 14.84 7.71 7.03
N GLY A 12 13.74 7.34 6.38
CA GLY A 12 13.68 6.35 5.31
C GLY A 12 13.11 7.04 4.08
N ASN A 13 13.46 6.57 2.87
CA ASN A 13 12.82 6.99 1.63
C ASN A 13 11.30 7.05 1.88
N MET A 14 10.70 8.24 1.76
CA MET A 14 9.25 8.36 1.87
C MET A 14 8.68 7.53 0.73
N GLY A 15 8.15 6.35 1.05
CA GLY A 15 7.48 5.48 0.10
C GLY A 15 6.48 6.26 -0.75
N GLU A 16 6.19 5.76 -1.94
CA GLU A 16 5.21 6.39 -2.81
C GLU A 16 3.81 6.22 -2.21
N LEU A 17 3.00 7.29 -2.29
CA LEU A 17 1.60 7.22 -1.91
C LEU A 17 0.79 6.74 -3.09
N VAL A 18 0.22 5.55 -2.96
CA VAL A 18 -0.54 4.88 -4.02
C VAL A 18 -2.02 4.93 -3.70
N LEU A 19 -2.84 5.22 -4.70
CA LEU A 19 -4.30 5.27 -4.58
C LEU A 19 -4.88 3.86 -4.63
N PHE A 20 -5.69 3.54 -3.64
CA PHE A 20 -6.43 2.29 -3.53
C PHE A 20 -7.92 2.57 -3.43
N ARG A 21 -8.74 1.98 -4.31
CA ARG A 21 -10.20 2.14 -4.26
C ARG A 21 -10.86 0.87 -3.75
N CYS A 22 -11.47 0.95 -2.57
CA CYS A 22 -12.23 -0.17 -2.01
C CYS A 22 -13.49 -0.42 -2.85
N GLN A 23 -13.73 -1.67 -3.26
CA GLN A 23 -14.91 -2.01 -4.05
C GLN A 23 -16.19 -2.12 -3.23
N ASP A 24 -16.10 -2.29 -1.91
CA ASP A 24 -17.29 -2.39 -1.04
C ASP A 24 -17.87 -1.00 -0.75
N CYS A 25 -17.06 -0.11 -0.18
CA CYS A 25 -17.51 1.21 0.25
C CYS A 25 -17.28 2.32 -0.79
N LYS A 26 -16.66 1.99 -1.94
CA LYS A 26 -16.33 2.89 -3.05
C LYS A 26 -15.43 4.07 -2.69
N LYS A 27 -14.89 4.11 -1.47
CA LYS A 27 -13.95 5.14 -1.02
C LYS A 27 -12.61 4.99 -1.72
N GLU A 28 -12.02 6.14 -2.03
CA GLU A 28 -10.62 6.26 -2.40
C GLU A 28 -9.80 6.40 -1.12
N LEU A 29 -8.82 5.52 -0.99
CA LEU A 29 -7.90 5.39 0.12
C LEU A 29 -6.49 5.47 -0.45
N VAL A 30 -5.51 5.56 0.44
CA VAL A 30 -4.10 5.67 0.09
C VAL A 30 -3.30 4.77 1.00
N TYR A 31 -2.27 4.12 0.47
CA TYR A 31 -1.31 3.39 1.28
C TYR A 31 0.11 3.86 0.93
N LEU A 32 1.03 3.65 1.87
CA LEU A 32 2.44 3.97 1.69
C LEU A 32 3.16 2.75 1.13
N CYS A 33 3.70 2.88 -0.07
CA CYS A 33 4.46 1.83 -0.75
C CYS A 33 5.95 2.12 -0.63
N GLU A 34 6.66 1.38 0.23
CA GLU A 34 8.11 1.56 0.42
C GLU A 34 8.94 0.97 -0.74
N ASP A 35 8.41 -0.07 -1.37
CA ASP A 35 9.02 -0.77 -2.51
C ASP A 35 7.94 -1.15 -3.52
N LEU A 36 7.94 -0.49 -4.68
CA LEU A 36 6.98 -0.74 -5.77
C LEU A 36 7.15 -2.11 -6.43
N GLU A 37 8.32 -2.74 -6.29
CA GLU A 37 8.58 -4.05 -6.90
C GLU A 37 8.11 -5.20 -6.00
N ALA A 38 7.94 -4.95 -4.70
CA ALA A 38 7.46 -5.93 -3.75
C ALA A 38 5.92 -6.06 -3.81
N PRO A 39 5.36 -7.29 -3.88
CA PRO A 39 3.92 -7.45 -3.81
C PRO A 39 3.41 -7.09 -2.41
N CYS A 40 2.24 -6.46 -2.34
CA CYS A 40 1.60 -6.12 -1.07
C CYS A 40 0.12 -6.56 -1.05
N PHE A 41 -0.36 -6.84 0.16
CA PHE A 41 -1.76 -7.22 0.39
C PHE A 41 -2.51 -6.01 0.94
N LEU A 42 -3.64 -5.69 0.31
CA LEU A 42 -4.53 -4.60 0.71
C LEU A 42 -5.86 -5.18 1.16
N GLN A 43 -6.35 -4.72 2.31
CA GLN A 43 -7.65 -5.13 2.84
C GLN A 43 -8.39 -3.92 3.38
N HIS A 44 -9.63 -3.73 2.94
CA HIS A 44 -10.54 -2.72 3.50
C HIS A 44 -11.98 -3.18 3.40
N CYS A 45 -12.72 -3.08 4.50
CA CYS A 45 -14.03 -3.70 4.65
C CYS A 45 -13.91 -5.24 4.46
N THR A 46 -14.61 -5.81 3.50
CA THR A 46 -14.48 -7.21 3.10
C THR A 46 -13.70 -7.37 1.79
N TYR A 47 -13.29 -6.27 1.15
CA TYR A 47 -12.56 -6.28 -0.10
C TYR A 47 -11.07 -6.49 0.14
N GLU A 48 -10.54 -7.48 -0.56
CA GLU A 48 -9.16 -7.94 -0.51
C GLU A 48 -8.52 -7.82 -1.89
N ALA A 49 -7.29 -7.34 -1.94
CA ALA A 49 -6.55 -7.22 -3.19
C ALA A 49 -5.04 -7.42 -2.98
N ILE A 50 -4.36 -7.84 -4.03
CA ILE A 50 -2.90 -7.87 -4.12
C ILE A 50 -2.48 -6.84 -5.15
N GLU A 51 -1.52 -5.98 -4.80
CA GLU A 51 -0.77 -5.22 -5.78
C GLU A 51 0.56 -5.90 -6.04
N ALA A 52 0.91 -6.08 -7.31
CA ALA A 52 2.14 -6.75 -7.71
C ALA A 52 2.74 -6.14 -8.98
N TRP A 53 4.06 -6.05 -9.02
CA TRP A 53 4.83 -5.57 -10.15
C TRP A 53 5.37 -6.71 -11.01
N CYS A 54 5.17 -6.65 -12.32
CA CYS A 54 5.78 -7.59 -13.26
C CYS A 54 7.17 -7.07 -13.67
N PRO A 55 8.29 -7.71 -13.25
CA PRO A 55 9.62 -7.28 -13.66
C PRO A 55 9.90 -7.50 -15.15
N HIS A 56 9.16 -8.39 -15.82
CA HIS A 56 9.32 -8.62 -17.26
C HIS A 56 8.59 -7.57 -18.10
N CYS A 57 7.37 -7.19 -17.71
CA CYS A 57 6.56 -6.20 -18.42
C CYS A 57 6.83 -4.78 -17.96
N GLN A 58 7.44 -4.60 -16.78
CA GLN A 58 7.65 -3.30 -16.13
C GLN A 58 6.32 -2.56 -15.91
N VAL A 59 5.32 -3.29 -15.39
CA VAL A 59 3.95 -2.81 -15.15
C VAL A 59 3.41 -3.40 -13.84
N GLY A 60 2.70 -2.57 -13.07
CA GLY A 60 1.99 -2.96 -11.84
C GLY A 60 0.55 -3.37 -12.12
N TYR A 61 0.04 -4.33 -11.34
CA TYR A 61 -1.33 -4.83 -11.43
C TYR A 61 -1.96 -4.95 -10.06
N THR A 62 -3.26 -4.70 -10.00
CA THR A 62 -4.10 -4.96 -8.82
C THR A 62 -5.01 -6.14 -9.10
N PHE A 63 -4.97 -7.16 -8.25
CA PHE A 63 -5.81 -8.35 -8.33
C PHE A 63 -6.75 -8.40 -7.15
N SER A 64 -8.06 -8.30 -7.39
CA SER A 64 -9.06 -8.56 -6.36
C SER A 64 -9.06 -10.04 -5.99
N LEU A 65 -9.06 -10.34 -4.70
CA LEU A 65 -9.21 -11.70 -4.21
C LEU A 65 -10.68 -12.01 -3.98
N SER A 66 -11.07 -13.25 -4.29
CA SER A 66 -12.37 -13.79 -3.90
C SER A 66 -12.34 -14.08 -2.40
N ASN A 67 -13.46 -13.88 -1.69
CA ASN A 67 -13.55 -14.12 -0.24
C ASN A 67 -12.94 -15.48 0.16
N GLY A 68 -11.76 -15.44 0.79
CA GLY A 68 -11.05 -16.62 1.32
C GLY A 68 -10.03 -17.28 0.38
N GLU A 69 -9.80 -16.76 -0.82
CA GLU A 69 -8.75 -17.26 -1.72
C GLU A 69 -7.43 -16.53 -1.48
N HIS A 70 -6.46 -17.24 -0.89
CA HIS A 70 -5.09 -16.74 -0.65
C HIS A 70 -4.09 -17.54 -1.50
N PRO A 71 -3.90 -17.20 -2.79
CA PRO A 71 -2.99 -17.93 -3.65
C PRO A 71 -1.53 -17.77 -3.19
N SER A 72 -0.71 -18.79 -3.40
CA SER A 72 0.74 -18.73 -3.12
C SER A 72 1.54 -18.09 -4.26
N ASN A 73 0.90 -17.79 -5.38
CA ASN A 73 1.51 -17.23 -6.57
C ASN A 73 0.53 -16.30 -7.29
N TRP A 74 1.05 -15.36 -8.07
CA TRP A 74 0.26 -14.59 -9.03
C TRP A 74 0.80 -14.80 -10.44
N THR A 75 -0.03 -14.55 -11.45
CA THR A 75 0.35 -14.70 -12.86
C THR A 75 0.16 -13.37 -13.57
N CYS A 76 1.21 -12.86 -14.21
CA CYS A 76 1.10 -11.65 -15.00
C CYS A 76 0.13 -11.85 -16.18
N PRO A 77 -0.87 -10.97 -16.38
CA PRO A 77 -1.84 -11.14 -17.46
C PRO A 77 -1.23 -11.00 -18.86
N ASP A 78 -0.16 -10.22 -18.99
CA ASP A 78 0.45 -9.90 -20.28
C ASP A 78 1.50 -10.94 -20.70
N CYS A 79 2.51 -11.21 -19.86
CA CYS A 79 3.57 -12.17 -20.21
C CYS A 79 3.30 -13.60 -19.75
N ARG A 80 2.25 -13.84 -18.95
CA ARG A 80 1.88 -15.15 -18.37
C ARG A 80 2.92 -15.77 -17.44
N THR A 81 3.98 -15.02 -17.08
CA THR A 81 4.93 -15.46 -16.07
C THR A 81 4.24 -15.58 -14.72
N ASN A 82 4.51 -16.69 -14.04
CA ASN A 82 4.02 -16.98 -12.70
C ASN A 82 5.10 -16.59 -11.69
N TYR A 83 4.71 -15.85 -10.65
CA TYR A 83 5.60 -15.32 -9.63
C TYR A 83 5.11 -15.76 -8.24
N PRO A 84 6.03 -16.25 -7.38
CA PRO A 84 5.67 -16.60 -6.01
C PRO A 84 5.31 -15.36 -5.19
N LEU A 85 4.32 -15.51 -4.32
CA LEU A 85 3.96 -14.51 -3.33
C LEU A 85 4.64 -14.85 -1.99
N PRO A 86 4.99 -13.85 -1.16
CA PRO A 86 5.53 -14.08 0.18
C PRO A 86 4.57 -14.92 1.04
N VAL A 87 5.12 -15.83 1.85
CA VAL A 87 4.33 -16.76 2.68
C VAL A 87 3.48 -16.02 3.73
N ASP A 88 4.00 -14.89 4.21
CA ASP A 88 3.40 -14.04 5.23
C ASP A 88 2.58 -12.88 4.66
N LEU A 89 2.48 -12.75 3.33
CA LEU A 89 1.81 -11.65 2.64
C LEU A 89 0.43 -11.32 3.22
N TYR A 90 -0.40 -12.34 3.45
CA TYR A 90 -1.77 -12.19 3.93
C TYR A 90 -1.88 -11.95 5.44
N SER A 91 -0.81 -12.21 6.20
CA SER A 91 -0.81 -12.04 7.66
C SER A 91 -0.61 -10.59 8.09
N ASN A 92 -0.14 -9.73 7.17
CA ASN A 92 0.20 -8.34 7.44
C ASN A 92 -0.33 -7.42 6.33
N PRO A 93 -1.65 -7.14 6.29
CA PRO A 93 -2.21 -6.23 5.31
C PRO A 93 -1.60 -4.83 5.45
N MET A 94 -1.28 -4.23 4.31
CA MET A 94 -0.75 -2.88 4.25
C MET A 94 -1.78 -1.88 4.77
N PRO A 95 -1.43 -0.99 5.71
CA PRO A 95 -2.35 0.01 6.23
C PRO A 95 -2.84 0.97 5.14
N VAL A 96 -4.15 1.11 5.02
CA VAL A 96 -4.79 2.09 4.15
C VAL A 96 -5.31 3.28 4.97
N LEU A 97 -5.10 4.48 4.45
CA LEU A 97 -5.42 5.76 5.08
C LEU A 97 -6.42 6.55 4.22
N ASP A 98 -7.15 7.46 4.87
CA ASP A 98 -8.00 8.42 4.16
C ASP A 98 -7.11 9.49 3.48
N PRO A 99 -7.32 9.83 2.19
CA PRO A 99 -6.54 10.85 1.51
C PRO A 99 -6.56 12.21 2.22
N ALA A 100 -7.69 12.57 2.85
CA ALA A 100 -7.82 13.81 3.61
C ALA A 100 -6.93 13.85 4.86
N PHE A 101 -6.55 12.68 5.40
CA PHE A 101 -5.58 12.58 6.49
C PHE A 101 -4.17 12.93 6.01
N ILE A 102 -3.81 12.52 4.79
CA ILE A 102 -2.50 12.81 4.18
C ILE A 102 -2.36 14.29 3.84
N GLU A 103 -3.40 14.93 3.30
CA GLU A 103 -3.35 16.37 2.98
C GLU A 103 -3.11 17.23 4.23
N LYS A 104 -3.72 16.87 5.37
CA LYS A 104 -3.44 17.51 6.66
C LYS A 104 -1.98 17.31 7.08
N TYR A 105 -1.45 16.10 6.91
CA TYR A 105 -0.06 15.79 7.21
C TYR A 105 0.92 16.59 6.33
N ARG A 106 0.73 16.60 5.00
CA ARG A 106 1.56 17.38 4.05
C ARG A 106 1.55 18.87 4.35
N ASN A 107 0.40 19.44 4.71
CA ASN A 107 0.28 20.86 5.03
C ASN A 107 0.96 21.23 6.37
N ASN A 108 0.91 20.34 7.35
CA ASN A 108 1.60 20.54 8.64
C ASN A 108 3.13 20.52 8.51
N PHE A 109 3.68 19.78 7.54
CA PHE A 109 5.13 19.79 7.25
C PHE A 109 5.60 21.08 6.58
N LYS A 110 4.84 21.58 5.59
CA LYS A 110 5.16 22.86 4.93
C LYS A 110 5.12 24.06 5.88
N GLN A 111 4.35 23.99 6.97
CA GLN A 111 4.34 25.05 7.98
C GLN A 111 5.55 24.99 8.92
N LYS A 112 6.07 23.79 9.23
CA LYS A 112 7.26 23.64 10.09
C LYS A 112 8.59 23.97 9.39
N GLU A 113 8.63 23.97 8.05
CA GLU A 113 9.80 24.42 7.29
C GLU A 113 9.87 25.95 7.12
N ASN A 114 8.81 26.68 7.49
CA ASN A 114 8.72 28.14 7.36
C ASN A 114 8.72 28.88 8.72
N GLU A 115 8.99 28.19 9.83
CA GLU A 115 9.26 28.77 11.16
C GLU A 115 10.74 28.58 11.53
#